data_AF-A0A265NA28-F1
#
_entry.id   AF-A0A265NA28-F1
#
_cell.length_a   1.000
_cell.length_b   1.000
_cell.length_c   1.000
_cell.angle_alpha   90.00
_cell.angle_beta   90.00
_cell.angle_gamma   90.00
#
_symmetry.space_group_name_H-M   'P 1'
#
loop_
_entity.id
_entity.type
_entity.pdbx_description
1 polymer ?
#
loop_
_entity_poly.entity_id
_entity_poly.type
_entity_poly.pdbx_seq_one_letter_code
_entity_poly.pdbx_strand_id
1 'polypeptide(L)'
;MNVRKRTGRIIYSVLAFIFLLCITVQIFLAGMAIFISPVHWMRHMTFIHLFGFNIPLFMLLFAFVGAMPRWAYWSVLSYFVSIFAMYFTGNMAPQLPWIAALHPVIATVLLIIALLVVIKSLKSINGKGER
;
A
#
# COMPACT_ATOMS: atom_id res chain seq x y z
N MET A 1 2.71 -28.11 1.28
CA MET A 1 2.96 -26.92 0.43
C MET A 1 4.44 -26.91 0.06
N ASN A 2 4.79 -26.86 -1.24
CA ASN A 2 6.20 -26.84 -1.67
C ASN A 2 6.94 -25.65 -1.03
N VAL A 3 8.21 -25.84 -0.66
CA VAL A 3 9.06 -24.83 0.00
C VAL A 3 9.01 -23.49 -0.76
N ARG A 4 9.14 -23.52 -2.09
CA ARG A 4 9.01 -22.34 -2.95
C ARG A 4 7.71 -21.55 -2.74
N LYS A 5 6.57 -22.26 -2.70
CA LYS A 5 5.25 -21.62 -2.50
C LYS A 5 5.15 -21.03 -1.10
N ARG A 6 5.65 -21.73 -0.08
CA ARG A 6 5.68 -21.24 1.31
C ARG A 6 6.51 -19.98 1.44
N THR A 7 7.73 -19.98 0.89
CA THR A 7 8.64 -18.83 0.91
C THR A 7 8.02 -17.62 0.19
N GLY A 8 7.42 -17.83 -1.00
CA GLY A 8 6.74 -16.74 -1.72
C GLY A 8 5.59 -16.12 -0.92
N ARG A 9 4.80 -16.93 -0.22
CA ARG A 9 3.72 -16.43 0.66
C ARG A 9 4.24 -15.64 1.87
N ILE A 10 5.33 -16.10 2.49
CA ILE A 10 5.97 -15.39 3.60
C ILE A 10 6.50 -14.03 3.12
N ILE A 11 7.23 -14.00 2.01
CA ILE A 11 7.77 -12.75 1.45
C ILE A 11 6.63 -11.79 1.09
N TYR A 12 5.56 -12.28 0.46
CA TYR A 12 4.38 -11.46 0.19
C TYR A 12 3.80 -10.82 1.47
N SER A 13 3.65 -11.60 2.55
CA SER A 13 3.14 -11.08 3.83
C SER A 13 4.07 -10.06 4.47
N VAL A 14 5.38 -10.29 4.41
CA VAL A 14 6.38 -9.32 4.90
C VAL A 14 6.28 -8.02 4.10
N LEU A 15 6.22 -8.10 2.77
CA LEU A 15 6.05 -6.92 1.91
C LEU A 15 4.73 -6.19 2.18
N ALA A 16 3.63 -6.92 2.39
CA ALA A 16 2.35 -6.33 2.75
C ALA A 16 2.43 -5.55 4.07
N PHE A 17 3.14 -6.10 5.06
CA PHE A 17 3.33 -5.45 6.35
C PHE A 17 4.24 -4.22 6.25
N ILE A 18 5.34 -4.31 5.49
CA ILE A 18 6.20 -3.15 5.20
C ILE A 18 5.40 -2.07 4.47
N PHE A 19 4.57 -2.42 3.50
CA PHE A 19 3.73 -1.45 2.79
C PHE A 19 2.74 -0.74 3.72
N LEU A 20 2.10 -1.47 4.64
CA LEU A 20 1.25 -0.90 5.69
C LEU A 20 2.03 0.14 6.53
N LEU A 21 3.23 -0.22 6.99
CA LEU A 21 4.09 0.71 7.74
C LEU A 21 4.48 1.94 6.90
N CYS A 22 4.80 1.76 5.63
CA CYS A 22 5.10 2.87 4.72
C CYS A 22 3.90 3.83 4.59
N ILE A 23 2.67 3.33 4.49
CA ILE A 23 1.47 4.17 4.44
C ILE A 23 1.29 4.93 5.76
N THR A 24 1.47 4.26 6.90
CA THR A 24 1.40 4.92 8.21
C THR A 24 2.43 6.03 8.33
N VAL A 25 3.68 5.79 7.90
CA VAL A 25 4.73 6.81 7.85
C VAL A 25 4.33 7.95 6.91
N GLN A 26 3.73 7.68 5.76
CA GLN A 26 3.28 8.73 4.83
C GLN A 26 2.23 9.66 5.45
N ILE A 27 1.25 9.09 6.15
CA ILE A 27 0.22 9.86 6.87
C ILE A 27 0.88 10.70 7.97
N PHE A 28 1.82 10.12 8.72
CA PHE A 28 2.57 10.84 9.74
C PHE A 28 3.41 11.99 9.16
N LEU A 29 4.12 11.79 8.03
CA LEU A 29 4.89 12.84 7.36
C LEU A 29 3.98 13.98 6.87
N ALA A 30 2.79 13.68 6.35
CA ALA A 30 1.79 14.68 6.00
C ALA A 30 1.29 15.45 7.23
N GLY A 31 1.05 14.76 8.34
CA GLY A 31 0.70 15.37 9.62
C GLY A 31 1.79 16.32 10.13
N MET A 32 3.07 15.91 10.07
CA MET A 32 4.19 16.81 10.41
C MET A 32 4.25 18.03 9.50
N ALA A 33 3.90 17.89 8.22
CA ALA A 33 3.88 19.00 7.29
C ALA A 33 2.79 20.04 7.62
N ILE A 34 1.67 19.59 8.21
CA ILE A 34 0.57 20.44 8.66
C ILE A 34 0.86 21.06 10.03
N PHE A 35 1.29 20.24 11.00
CA PHE A 35 1.32 20.64 12.42
C PHE A 35 2.70 21.10 12.91
N ILE A 36 3.79 20.75 12.21
CA ILE A 36 5.16 21.08 12.64
C ILE A 36 5.80 22.08 11.68
N SER A 37 5.99 21.71 10.41
CA SER A 37 6.63 22.57 9.42
C SER A 37 6.37 22.11 7.98
N PRO A 38 6.03 23.02 7.06
CA PRO A 38 5.82 22.70 5.64
C PRO A 38 7.02 22.03 4.95
N VAL A 39 8.24 22.14 5.50
CA VAL A 39 9.44 21.47 4.94
C VAL A 39 9.27 19.94 4.87
N HIS A 40 8.40 19.37 5.71
CA HIS A 40 8.13 17.95 5.72
C HIS A 40 7.33 17.46 4.49
N TRP A 41 6.70 18.35 3.71
CA TRP A 41 6.09 17.99 2.43
C TRP A 41 7.09 17.36 1.46
N MET A 42 8.32 17.89 1.42
CA MET A 42 9.38 17.33 0.59
C MET A 42 9.74 15.91 1.01
N ARG A 43 9.76 15.63 2.33
CA ARG A 43 10.00 14.28 2.86
C ARG A 43 8.85 13.34 2.51
N HIS A 44 7.61 13.80 2.66
CA HIS A 44 6.40 13.05 2.27
C HIS A 44 6.42 12.67 0.78
N MET A 45 6.76 13.62 -0.11
CA MET A 45 6.83 13.34 -1.55
C MET A 45 7.99 12.40 -1.90
N THR A 46 9.18 12.65 -1.37
CA THR A 46 10.36 11.81 -1.66
C THR A 46 10.15 10.37 -1.21
N PHE A 47 9.52 10.18 -0.04
CA PHE A 47 9.29 8.85 0.51
C PHE A 47 8.29 8.02 -0.32
N ILE A 48 7.22 8.62 -0.86
CA ILE A 48 6.30 7.89 -1.74
C ILE A 48 6.92 7.48 -3.06
N HIS A 49 7.82 8.29 -3.63
CA HIS A 49 8.53 7.92 -4.85
C HIS A 49 9.44 6.69 -4.65
N LEU A 50 9.98 6.51 -3.44
CA LEU A 50 10.84 5.37 -3.13
C LEU A 50 10.06 4.06 -2.93
N PHE A 51 8.89 4.10 -2.28
CA PHE A 51 8.20 2.87 -1.85
C PHE A 51 6.80 2.66 -2.43
N GLY A 52 6.14 3.73 -2.90
CA GLY A 52 4.73 3.71 -3.31
C GLY A 52 4.44 2.68 -4.39
N PHE A 53 5.22 2.69 -5.48
CA PHE A 53 5.02 1.75 -6.59
C PHE A 53 5.87 0.48 -6.47
N ASN A 54 7.08 0.60 -5.92
CA ASN A 54 8.07 -0.48 -5.87
C ASN A 54 7.61 -1.64 -4.98
N ILE A 55 7.02 -1.38 -3.81
CA ILE A 55 6.59 -2.46 -2.91
C ILE A 55 5.40 -3.26 -3.50
N PRO A 56 4.30 -2.63 -3.98
CA PRO A 56 3.22 -3.37 -4.64
C PRO A 56 3.69 -4.19 -5.85
N LEU A 57 4.69 -3.70 -6.60
CA LEU A 57 5.28 -4.45 -7.71
C LEU A 57 6.01 -5.71 -7.23
N PHE A 58 6.81 -5.62 -6.18
CA PHE A 58 7.43 -6.81 -5.58
C PHE A 58 6.38 -7.76 -4.98
N MET A 59 5.32 -7.22 -4.37
CA MET A 59 4.20 -8.04 -3.91
C MET A 59 3.57 -8.82 -5.06
N LEU A 60 3.38 -8.20 -6.22
CA LEU A 60 2.86 -8.88 -7.41
C LEU A 60 3.76 -10.05 -7.84
N LEU A 61 5.07 -9.80 -7.91
CA LEU A 61 6.06 -10.83 -8.25
C LEU A 61 5.99 -12.03 -7.29
N PHE A 62 5.98 -11.77 -5.98
CA PHE A 62 5.92 -12.84 -4.98
C PHE A 62 4.52 -13.48 -4.86
N ALA A 63 3.45 -12.80 -5.30
CA ALA A 63 2.14 -13.43 -5.45
C ALA A 63 2.18 -14.56 -6.48
N PHE A 64 2.87 -14.34 -7.61
CA PHE A 64 3.10 -15.38 -8.63
C PHE A 64 3.97 -16.52 -8.08
N VAL A 65 5.12 -16.20 -7.47
CA VAL A 65 6.04 -17.22 -6.90
C VAL A 65 5.37 -18.06 -5.82
N GLY A 66 4.59 -17.41 -4.95
CA GLY A 66 3.83 -18.02 -3.86
C GLY A 66 2.57 -18.78 -4.29
N ALA A 67 2.22 -18.72 -5.59
CA ALA A 67 0.94 -19.18 -6.12
C ALA A 67 -0.22 -18.72 -5.24
N MET A 68 -0.27 -17.41 -5.01
CA MET A 68 -1.32 -16.77 -4.21
C MET A 68 -2.67 -16.91 -4.90
N PRO A 69 -3.77 -16.99 -4.14
CA PRO A 69 -5.13 -16.97 -4.69
C PRO A 69 -5.47 -15.63 -5.34
N ARG A 70 -6.53 -15.61 -6.16
CA ARG A 70 -6.96 -14.45 -6.97
C ARG A 70 -7.07 -13.15 -6.17
N TRP A 71 -7.52 -13.23 -4.92
CA TRP A 71 -7.67 -12.04 -4.07
C TRP A 71 -6.37 -11.25 -3.91
N ALA A 72 -5.20 -11.90 -3.91
CA ALA A 72 -3.92 -11.21 -3.72
C ALA A 72 -3.60 -10.30 -4.91
N TYR A 73 -3.90 -10.75 -6.14
CA TYR A 73 -3.73 -9.95 -7.34
C TYR A 73 -4.69 -8.76 -7.37
N TRP A 74 -5.95 -8.98 -6.98
CA TRP A 74 -6.93 -7.91 -6.83
C TRP A 74 -6.51 -6.89 -5.77
N SER A 75 -5.92 -7.33 -4.66
CA SER A 75 -5.37 -6.42 -3.64
C SER A 75 -4.24 -5.55 -4.16
N VAL A 76 -3.31 -6.11 -4.95
CA VAL A 76 -2.24 -5.33 -5.57
C VAL A 76 -2.81 -4.33 -6.60
N LEU A 77 -3.81 -4.75 -7.39
CA LEU A 77 -4.51 -3.84 -8.30
C LEU A 77 -5.20 -2.70 -7.53
N SER A 78 -5.89 -3.00 -6.43
CA SER A 78 -6.49 -1.98 -5.55
C SER A 78 -5.44 -0.99 -5.06
N TYR A 79 -4.25 -1.44 -4.66
CA TYR A 79 -3.16 -0.54 -4.29
C TYR A 79 -2.75 0.38 -5.43
N PHE A 80 -2.52 -0.14 -6.64
CA PHE A 80 -2.15 0.70 -7.78
C PHE A 80 -3.22 1.73 -8.11
N VAL A 81 -4.49 1.34 -8.09
CA VAL A 81 -5.62 2.26 -8.31
C VAL A 81 -5.66 3.34 -7.22
N SER A 82 -5.53 2.96 -5.95
CA SER A 82 -5.49 3.93 -4.84
C SER A 82 -4.28 4.86 -4.92
N ILE A 83 -3.09 4.35 -5.23
CA ILE A 83 -1.88 5.16 -5.40
C ILE A 83 -2.07 6.16 -6.54
N PHE A 84 -2.57 5.71 -7.70
CA PHE A 84 -2.88 6.60 -8.81
C PHE A 84 -3.87 7.69 -8.41
N ALA A 85 -4.96 7.31 -7.71
CA ALA A 85 -5.95 8.26 -7.23
C ALA A 85 -5.36 9.25 -6.21
N MET A 86 -4.41 8.83 -5.37
CA MET A 86 -3.67 9.70 -4.46
C MET A 86 -2.81 10.72 -5.23
N TYR A 87 -2.05 10.28 -6.24
CA TYR A 87 -1.28 11.19 -7.09
C TYR A 87 -2.18 12.17 -7.83
N PHE A 88 -3.29 11.69 -8.38
CA PHE A 88 -4.26 12.53 -9.07
C PHE A 88 -4.82 13.59 -8.12
N THR A 89 -5.47 13.19 -7.03
CA THR A 89 -6.08 14.12 -6.06
C THR A 89 -5.06 15.08 -5.45
N GLY A 90 -3.84 14.61 -5.11
CA GLY A 90 -2.80 15.45 -4.52
C GLY A 90 -2.30 16.57 -5.44
N ASN A 91 -2.39 16.40 -6.76
CA ASN A 91 -1.98 17.42 -7.75
C ASN A 91 -3.13 18.32 -8.21
N MET A 92 -4.38 18.02 -7.85
CA MET A 92 -5.56 18.80 -8.28
C MET A 92 -5.86 20.01 -7.39
N ALA A 93 -5.08 20.26 -6.33
CA ALA A 93 -5.36 21.36 -5.39
C ALA A 93 -5.49 22.74 -6.07
N PRO A 94 -4.66 23.10 -7.08
CA PRO A 94 -4.80 24.40 -7.75
C PRO A 94 -6.05 24.54 -8.63
N GLN A 95 -6.55 23.45 -9.23
CA GLN A 95 -7.65 23.49 -10.19
C GLN A 95 -9.00 23.12 -9.54
N LEU A 96 -9.01 22.11 -8.69
CA LEU A 96 -10.21 21.49 -8.11
C LEU A 96 -9.95 21.14 -6.62
N PRO A 97 -10.00 22.14 -5.71
CA PRO A 97 -9.65 21.95 -4.29
C PRO A 97 -10.49 20.90 -3.57
N TRP A 98 -11.77 20.76 -3.94
CA TRP A 98 -12.68 19.76 -3.38
C TRP A 98 -12.31 18.33 -3.80
N ILE A 99 -11.74 18.14 -5.00
CA ILE A 99 -11.16 16.84 -5.41
C ILE A 99 -9.88 16.58 -4.61
N ALA A 100 -9.04 17.59 -4.41
CA ALA A 100 -7.83 17.44 -3.60
C ALA A 100 -8.14 17.09 -2.14
N ALA A 101 -9.25 17.58 -1.59
CA ALA A 101 -9.72 17.22 -0.26
C ALA A 101 -10.07 15.72 -0.11
N LEU A 102 -10.29 14.98 -1.21
CA LEU A 102 -10.46 13.53 -1.17
C LEU A 102 -9.16 12.79 -0.88
N HIS A 103 -8.00 13.41 -1.06
CA HIS A 103 -6.70 12.78 -0.83
C HIS A 103 -6.57 12.08 0.54
N PRO A 104 -6.84 12.73 1.70
CA PRO A 104 -6.82 12.04 3.00
C PRO A 104 -7.88 10.93 3.14
N VAL A 105 -9.02 11.04 2.45
CA VAL A 105 -10.04 9.97 2.45
C VAL A 105 -9.51 8.74 1.74
N ILE A 106 -8.89 8.93 0.57
CA ILE A 106 -8.28 7.83 -0.21
C ILE A 106 -7.09 7.23 0.55
N ALA A 107 -6.29 8.05 1.25
CA ALA A 107 -5.21 7.58 2.11
C ALA A 107 -5.73 6.64 3.20
N THR A 108 -6.87 6.97 3.81
CA THR A 108 -7.51 6.17 4.85
C THR A 108 -8.05 4.85 4.29
N VAL A 109 -8.70 4.90 3.12
CA VAL A 109 -9.14 3.69 2.41
C VAL A 109 -7.94 2.79 2.08
N LEU A 110 -6.85 3.36 1.57
CA LEU A 110 -5.62 2.64 1.26
C LEU A 110 -5.01 1.98 2.51
N LEU A 111 -4.99 2.69 3.64
CA LEU A 111 -4.53 2.16 4.93
C LEU A 111 -5.38 0.95 5.38
N ILE A 112 -6.71 1.06 5.28
CA ILE A 112 -7.64 -0.02 5.64
C ILE A 112 -7.41 -1.24 4.73
N ILE A 113 -7.33 -1.04 3.41
CA ILE A 113 -7.04 -2.12 2.46
C ILE A 113 -5.70 -2.77 2.82
N ALA A 114 -4.67 -1.99 3.13
CA ALA A 114 -3.36 -2.50 3.50
C ALA A 114 -3.41 -3.39 4.75
N LEU A 115 -4.14 -2.96 5.78
CA LEU A 115 -4.35 -3.75 6.99
C LEU A 115 -5.07 -5.07 6.70
N LEU A 116 -6.15 -5.03 5.91
CA LEU A 116 -6.90 -6.24 5.53
C LEU A 116 -6.05 -7.23 4.75
N VAL A 117 -5.20 -6.75 3.85
CA VAL A 117 -4.27 -7.59 3.07
C VAL A 117 -3.23 -8.23 3.97
N VAL A 118 -2.67 -7.51 4.94
CA VAL A 118 -1.76 -8.09 5.95
C VAL A 118 -2.44 -9.24 6.67
N ILE A 119 -3.62 -9.00 7.25
CA ILE A 119 -4.38 -10.02 7.99
C ILE A 119 -4.67 -11.25 7.11
N LYS A 120 -5.13 -11.03 5.87
CA LYS A 120 -5.49 -12.11 4.95
C LYS A 120 -4.27 -12.88 4.46
N SER A 121 -3.14 -12.20 4.24
CA SER A 121 -1.89 -12.82 3.83
C SER A 121 -1.31 -13.73 4.92
N LEU A 122 -1.34 -13.30 6.19
CA LEU A 122 -0.90 -14.11 7.32
C LEU A 122 -1.73 -15.39 7.48
N LYS A 123 -3.05 -15.30 7.29
CA LYS A 123 -3.94 -16.48 7.26
C LYS A 123 -3.59 -17.45 6.11
N SER A 124 -3.15 -16.93 4.96
CA SER A 124 -2.76 -17.73 3.79
C SER A 124 -1.46 -18.52 4.00
N ILE A 125 -0.54 -18.04 4.85
CA ILE A 125 0.68 -18.78 5.23
C ILE A 125 0.31 -20.06 5.99
N ASN A 126 -0.66 -19.98 6.90
CA ASN A 126 -1.07 -21.08 7.78
C ASN A 126 -2.02 -22.10 7.10
N GLY A 127 -2.27 -21.98 5.79
CA GLY A 127 -3.11 -22.91 5.03
C GLY A 127 -4.62 -22.81 5.31
N LYS A 128 -5.05 -21.86 6.15
CA LYS A 128 -6.47 -21.59 6.47
C LYS A 128 -7.15 -20.58 5.52
N GLY A 129 -6.43 -20.11 4.49
CA GLY A 129 -6.97 -19.22 3.47
C GLY A 129 -7.42 -20.03 2.25
N GLU A 130 -8.74 -20.16 2.13
CA GLU A 130 -9.56 -20.89 1.15
C GLU A 130 -9.04 -20.91 -0.30
N ARG A 131 -9.40 -22.00 -1.00
CA ARG A 131 -9.23 -22.20 -2.45
C ARG A 131 -9.97 -21.13 -3.25
#